data_AF-A0A918XPP9-F1
#
_entry.id   AF-A0A918XPP9-F1
#
_cell.length_a   1.000
_cell.length_b   1.000
_cell.length_c   1.000
_cell.angle_alpha   90.00
_cell.angle_beta   90.00
_cell.angle_gamma   90.00
#
_symmetry.space_group_name_H-M   'P 1'
#
loop_
_entity.id
_entity.type
_entity.pdbx_description
1 polymer ?
#
loop_
_entity_poly.entity_id
_entity_poly.type
_entity_poly.pdbx_seq_one_letter_code
_entity_poly.pdbx_strand_id
1 'polypeptide(L)'
;MAETSLTEQLRALAEQAQALAAKATEAAASAGQQAVAAVPAAPGHDGGQFDPAVVGLTVFVLACFVGYYVVWRVTPALHSPLMAVTNAISSVIIVGALIAAGPAQMDFSSIMGFFAVILASVNIFGGFLVTQRMLSMFRKKK
;
A
#
# COMPACT_ATOMS: atom_id res chain seq x y z
N MET A 1 54.34 22.11 -14.78
CA MET A 1 53.62 22.74 -13.64
C MET A 1 52.11 22.93 -13.90
N ALA A 2 51.63 22.92 -15.15
CA ALA A 2 50.19 23.06 -15.44
C ALA A 2 49.38 21.73 -15.36
N GLU A 3 50.01 20.57 -15.52
CA GLU A 3 49.31 19.27 -15.40
C GLU A 3 48.97 18.92 -13.95
N THR A 4 49.78 19.37 -12.98
CA THR A 4 49.58 19.08 -11.55
C THR A 4 48.34 19.76 -10.98
N SER A 5 47.93 20.92 -11.51
CA SER A 5 46.69 21.60 -11.08
C SER A 5 45.43 20.97 -11.65
N LEU A 6 45.51 20.33 -12.82
CA LEU A 6 44.35 19.72 -13.47
C LEU A 6 43.96 18.39 -12.81
N THR A 7 44.96 17.59 -12.41
CA THR A 7 44.71 16.35 -11.64
C THR A 7 44.16 16.63 -10.24
N GLU A 8 44.59 17.71 -9.60
CA GLU A 8 44.08 18.16 -8.30
C GLU A 8 42.63 18.68 -8.40
N GLN A 9 42.31 19.44 -9.47
CA GLN A 9 40.93 19.86 -9.77
C GLN A 9 40.00 18.69 -10.11
N LEU A 10 40.49 17.69 -10.86
CA LEU A 10 39.71 16.49 -11.16
C LEU A 10 39.40 15.66 -9.90
N ARG A 11 40.36 15.57 -8.97
CA ARG A 11 40.17 14.89 -7.69
C ARG A 11 39.18 15.64 -6.79
N ALA A 12 39.28 16.97 -6.73
CA ALA A 12 38.33 17.80 -5.99
C ALA A 12 36.90 17.73 -6.57
N LEU A 13 36.77 17.66 -7.90
CA LEU A 13 35.47 17.47 -8.57
C LEU A 13 34.87 16.10 -8.25
N ALA A 14 35.69 15.04 -8.23
CA ALA A 14 35.25 13.69 -7.89
C ALA A 14 34.77 13.58 -6.43
N GLU A 15 35.47 14.21 -5.48
CA GLU A 15 35.06 14.28 -4.08
C GLU A 15 33.76 15.09 -3.90
N GLN A 16 33.60 16.21 -4.61
CA GLN A 16 32.36 16.98 -4.61
C GLN A 16 31.18 16.21 -5.20
N ALA A 17 31.40 15.45 -6.28
CA ALA A 17 30.36 14.61 -6.89
C ALA A 17 29.91 13.48 -5.94
N GLN A 18 30.84 12.85 -5.23
CA GLN A 18 30.51 11.83 -4.23
C GLN A 18 29.78 12.43 -3.02
N ALA A 19 30.20 13.60 -2.54
CA ALA A 19 29.52 14.31 -1.45
C ALA A 19 28.10 14.75 -1.84
N LEU A 20 27.88 15.16 -3.09
CA LEU A 20 26.56 15.52 -3.60
C LEU A 20 25.64 14.30 -3.72
N ALA A 21 26.17 13.15 -4.17
CA ALA A 21 25.43 11.89 -4.25
C ALA A 21 25.01 11.37 -2.86
N ALA A 22 25.88 11.50 -1.85
CA ALA A 22 25.55 11.17 -0.46
C ALA A 22 24.42 12.06 0.07
N LYS A 23 24.49 13.38 -0.15
CA LYS A 23 23.44 14.34 0.25
C LYS A 23 22.12 14.12 -0.51
N ALA A 24 22.17 13.73 -1.78
CA ALA A 24 20.97 13.41 -2.56
C ALA A 24 20.27 12.15 -2.03
N THR A 25 21.03 11.16 -1.56
CA THR A 25 20.51 9.92 -0.97
C THR A 25 19.86 10.19 0.39
N GLU A 26 20.48 11.05 1.21
CA GLU A 26 19.93 11.48 2.51
C GLU A 26 18.67 12.34 2.34
N ALA A 27 18.65 13.25 1.36
CA ALA A 27 17.46 14.02 1.01
C ALA A 27 16.32 13.11 0.52
N ALA A 28 16.61 12.10 -0.30
CA ALA A 28 15.62 11.11 -0.72
C ALA A 28 15.07 10.28 0.44
N ALA A 29 15.90 9.94 1.43
CA ALA A 29 15.45 9.26 2.65
C ALA A 29 14.50 10.14 3.49
N SER A 30 14.80 11.45 3.62
CA SER A 30 13.93 12.40 4.32
C SER A 30 12.60 12.67 3.60
N ALA A 31 12.61 12.67 2.26
CA ALA A 31 11.41 12.79 1.44
C ALA A 31 10.49 11.54 1.55
N GLY A 32 11.09 10.35 1.70
CA GLY A 32 10.35 9.11 1.93
C GLY A 32 9.57 9.11 3.25
N GLN A 33 10.12 9.72 4.31
CA GLN A 33 9.42 9.90 5.58
C GLN A 33 8.33 10.99 5.51
N GLN A 34 8.52 12.03 4.70
CA GLN A 34 7.50 13.06 4.47
C GLN A 34 6.34 12.59 3.56
N ALA A 35 6.56 11.61 2.67
CA ALA A 35 5.50 11.06 1.84
C ALA A 35 4.45 10.27 2.64
N VAL A 36 4.84 9.64 3.76
CA VAL A 36 3.90 9.01 4.71
C VAL A 36 3.10 10.09 5.47
N ALA A 37 3.69 11.26 5.71
CA ALA A 37 3.01 12.42 6.30
C ALA A 37 2.13 13.21 5.30
N ALA A 38 2.27 12.95 3.99
CA ALA A 38 1.55 13.66 2.93
C ALA A 38 0.26 12.94 2.47
N VAL A 39 -0.18 11.88 3.17
CA VAL A 39 -1.58 11.44 3.08
C VAL A 39 -2.42 12.61 3.60
N PRO A 40 -3.20 13.29 2.75
CA PRO A 40 -3.85 14.52 3.15
C PRO A 40 -4.84 14.19 4.27
N ALA A 41 -4.60 14.79 5.43
CA ALA A 41 -5.55 14.79 6.53
C ALA A 41 -6.90 15.26 5.98
N ALA A 42 -7.92 14.42 6.12
CA ALA A 42 -9.28 14.81 5.84
C ALA A 42 -9.60 16.10 6.64
N PRO A 43 -10.31 17.09 6.07
CA PRO A 43 -10.51 18.38 6.72
C PRO A 43 -11.44 18.20 7.92
N GLY A 44 -10.86 18.22 9.13
CA GLY A 44 -11.57 18.12 10.40
C GLY A 44 -10.67 18.22 11.65
N HIS A 45 -9.44 18.73 11.53
CA HIS A 45 -8.48 18.82 12.62
C HIS A 45 -8.17 20.28 12.99
N ASP A 46 -9.05 20.90 13.80
CA ASP A 46 -8.67 21.99 14.69
C ASP A 46 -8.48 21.41 16.10
N GLY A 47 -7.24 21.42 16.59
CA GLY A 47 -6.92 21.29 18.02
C GLY A 47 -6.74 19.86 18.57
N GLY A 48 -5.51 19.34 18.48
CA GLY A 48 -5.06 18.18 19.25
C GLY A 48 -4.24 17.21 18.40
N GLN A 49 -2.96 17.07 18.69
CA GLN A 49 -2.14 15.99 18.13
C GLN A 49 -2.65 14.67 18.73
N PHE A 50 -3.57 14.01 18.03
CA PHE A 50 -4.04 12.67 18.40
C PHE A 50 -2.95 11.66 18.03
N ASP A 51 -2.60 10.79 18.97
CA ASP A 51 -1.65 9.71 18.74
C ASP A 51 -2.13 8.84 17.55
N PRO A 52 -1.27 8.55 16.55
CA PRO A 52 -1.62 7.70 15.42
C PRO A 52 -2.24 6.35 15.81
N ALA A 53 -1.85 5.78 16.96
CA ALA A 53 -2.44 4.56 17.49
C ALA A 53 -3.89 4.77 17.95
N VAL A 54 -4.19 5.90 18.59
CA VAL A 54 -5.56 6.27 19.01
C VAL A 54 -6.43 6.54 17.78
N VAL A 55 -5.90 7.21 16.77
CA VAL A 55 -6.60 7.42 15.49
C VAL A 55 -6.87 6.08 14.80
N GLY A 56 -5.86 5.21 14.68
CA GLY A 56 -6.00 3.89 14.07
C GLY A 56 -7.00 3.00 14.82
N LEU A 57 -6.99 3.02 16.15
CA LEU A 57 -7.96 2.29 16.97
C LEU A 57 -9.38 2.84 16.78
N THR A 58 -9.52 4.17 16.70
CA THR A 58 -10.83 4.81 16.46
C THR A 58 -11.38 4.41 15.10
N VAL A 59 -10.56 4.46 14.05
CA VAL A 59 -10.95 4.00 12.70
C VAL A 59 -11.30 2.52 12.69
N PHE A 60 -10.53 1.67 13.38
CA PHE A 60 -10.79 0.23 13.48
C PHE A 60 -12.17 -0.04 14.11
N VAL A 61 -12.45 0.56 15.27
CA VAL A 61 -13.73 0.40 15.97
C VAL A 61 -14.90 0.90 15.12
N LEU A 62 -14.78 2.09 14.53
CA LEU A 62 -15.80 2.65 13.64
C LEU A 62 -16.03 1.77 12.40
N ALA A 63 -14.97 1.24 11.79
CA ALA A 63 -15.06 0.32 10.66
C ALA A 63 -15.79 -0.98 11.02
N CYS A 64 -15.57 -1.53 12.22
CA CYS A 64 -16.33 -2.68 12.71
C CYS A 64 -17.83 -2.38 12.83
N PHE A 65 -18.20 -1.23 13.39
CA PHE A 65 -19.60 -0.79 13.44
C PHE A 65 -20.21 -0.69 12.04
N VAL A 66 -19.53 0.00 11.12
CA VAL A 66 -20.00 0.15 9.73
C VAL A 66 -20.17 -1.22 9.06
N GLY A 67 -19.17 -2.11 9.18
CA GLY A 67 -19.21 -3.46 8.61
C GLY A 67 -20.41 -4.28 9.11
N TYR A 68 -20.67 -4.22 10.42
CA TYR A 68 -21.83 -4.88 11.02
C TYR A 68 -23.17 -4.40 10.43
N TYR A 69 -23.38 -3.08 10.39
CA TYR A 69 -24.62 -2.51 9.84
C TYR A 69 -24.78 -2.78 8.34
N VAL A 70 -23.69 -2.77 7.56
CA VAL A 70 -23.72 -3.06 6.12
C VAL A 70 -24.15 -4.51 5.86
N VAL A 71 -23.59 -5.48 6.58
CA VAL A 71 -23.92 -6.90 6.37
C VAL A 71 -25.32 -7.23 6.86
N TRP A 72 -25.79 -6.61 7.95
CA TRP A 72 -27.11 -6.94 8.50
C TRP A 72 -28.30 -6.42 7.67
N ARG A 73 -28.06 -5.49 6.74
CA ARG A 73 -29.10 -4.89 5.90
C ARG A 73 -29.30 -5.59 4.55
N VAL A 74 -28.68 -6.75 4.33
CA VAL A 74 -28.81 -7.49 3.08
C VAL A 74 -30.02 -8.43 3.06
N THR A 75 -30.56 -8.69 1.87
CA THR A 75 -31.67 -9.63 1.72
C THR A 75 -31.19 -11.08 1.85
N PRO A 76 -31.99 -12.01 2.43
CA PRO A 76 -31.57 -13.40 2.68
C PRO A 76 -31.06 -14.15 1.44
N ALA A 77 -31.62 -13.85 0.27
CA ALA A 77 -31.21 -14.44 -1.01
C ALA A 77 -29.77 -14.07 -1.42
N LEU A 78 -29.20 -13.02 -0.84
CA LEU A 78 -27.87 -12.51 -1.15
C LEU A 78 -26.78 -12.95 -0.17
N HIS A 79 -27.07 -13.78 0.84
CA HIS A 79 -26.03 -14.24 1.78
C HIS A 79 -24.90 -15.02 1.08
N SER A 80 -25.24 -15.92 0.14
CA SER A 80 -24.22 -16.67 -0.60
C SER A 80 -23.42 -15.78 -1.58
N PRO A 81 -24.05 -14.89 -2.38
CA PRO A 81 -23.31 -13.87 -3.13
C PRO A 81 -22.47 -12.93 -2.26
N LEU A 82 -22.98 -12.52 -1.10
CA LEU A 82 -22.27 -11.64 -0.18
C LEU A 82 -21.03 -12.32 0.40
N MET A 83 -21.13 -13.61 0.72
CA MET A 83 -19.97 -14.40 1.14
C MET A 83 -18.86 -14.40 0.08
N ALA A 84 -19.23 -14.53 -1.21
CA ALA A 84 -18.27 -14.47 -2.31
C ALA A 84 -17.64 -13.07 -2.45
N VAL A 85 -18.42 -12.00 -2.29
CA VAL A 85 -17.92 -10.62 -2.29
C VAL A 85 -16.95 -10.38 -1.13
N THR A 86 -17.28 -10.82 0.09
CA THR A 86 -16.40 -10.65 1.25
C THR A 86 -15.09 -11.39 1.10
N ASN A 87 -15.08 -12.53 0.39
CA ASN A 87 -13.84 -13.23 0.04
C ASN A 87 -12.97 -12.37 -0.89
N ALA A 88 -13.56 -11.78 -1.92
CA ALA A 88 -12.84 -10.87 -2.82
C ALA A 88 -12.30 -9.61 -2.09
N ILE A 89 -13.09 -9.01 -1.19
CA ILE A 89 -12.68 -7.82 -0.42
C ILE A 89 -11.53 -8.16 0.55
N SER A 90 -11.50 -9.36 1.11
CA SER A 90 -10.41 -9.80 2.00
C SER A 90 -9.02 -9.77 1.35
N SER A 91 -8.96 -9.71 0.01
CA SER A 91 -7.72 -9.63 -0.76
C SER A 91 -6.99 -8.28 -0.68
N VAL A 92 -7.41 -7.35 0.20
CA VAL A 92 -6.66 -6.12 0.54
C VAL A 92 -5.21 -6.40 0.97
N ILE A 93 -4.92 -7.64 1.38
CA ILE A 93 -3.58 -8.17 1.69
C ILE A 93 -2.57 -7.90 0.55
N ILE A 94 -3.02 -7.76 -0.70
CA ILE A 94 -2.14 -7.42 -1.83
C ILE A 94 -1.32 -6.15 -1.60
N VAL A 95 -1.86 -5.16 -0.87
CA VAL A 95 -1.13 -3.92 -0.53
C VAL A 95 0.11 -4.23 0.31
N GLY A 96 -0.04 -5.11 1.32
CA GLY A 96 1.09 -5.55 2.13
C GLY A 96 2.10 -6.39 1.35
N ALA A 97 1.62 -7.24 0.44
CA ALA A 97 2.48 -8.07 -0.40
C ALA A 97 3.33 -7.22 -1.36
N LEU A 98 2.77 -6.16 -1.94
CA LEU A 98 3.49 -5.22 -2.80
C LEU A 98 4.57 -4.44 -2.03
N ILE A 99 4.26 -4.02 -0.80
CA ILE A 99 5.26 -3.36 0.06
C ILE A 99 6.41 -4.32 0.38
N ALA A 100 6.10 -5.58 0.69
CA ALA A 100 7.11 -6.60 0.98
C ALA A 100 7.96 -7.00 -0.24
N ALA A 101 7.39 -6.95 -1.45
CA ALA A 101 8.07 -7.24 -2.71
C ALA A 101 8.84 -6.05 -3.30
N GLY A 102 8.65 -4.84 -2.77
CA GLY A 102 9.20 -3.59 -3.29
C GLY A 102 10.71 -3.35 -3.14
N PRO A 103 11.42 -3.88 -2.12
CA PRO A 103 12.86 -3.64 -1.97
C PRO A 103 13.68 -4.16 -3.16
N ALA A 104 14.66 -3.38 -3.60
CA ALA A 104 15.52 -3.72 -4.74
C ALA A 104 16.52 -4.84 -4.43
N GLN A 105 16.85 -5.03 -3.15
CA GLN A 105 17.67 -6.13 -2.67
C GLN A 105 16.84 -7.41 -2.60
N MET A 106 17.39 -8.50 -3.15
CA MET A 106 16.75 -9.81 -3.12
C MET A 106 16.93 -10.45 -1.74
N ASP A 107 16.08 -10.03 -0.80
CA ASP A 107 15.98 -10.63 0.52
C ASP A 107 14.86 -11.68 0.57
N PHE A 108 14.87 -12.51 1.61
CA PHE A 108 13.82 -13.50 1.86
C PHE A 108 12.41 -12.88 1.86
N SER A 109 12.28 -11.64 2.35
CA SER A 109 11.02 -10.89 2.33
C SER A 109 10.54 -10.56 0.92
N SER A 110 11.45 -10.22 0.00
CA SER A 110 11.10 -9.87 -1.38
C SER A 110 10.60 -11.10 -2.16
N ILE A 111 11.23 -12.27 -1.92
CA ILE A 111 10.80 -13.55 -2.49
C ILE A 111 9.43 -13.97 -1.95
N MET A 112 9.23 -13.88 -0.63
CA MET A 112 7.93 -14.18 -0.02
C MET A 112 6.85 -13.17 -0.44
N GLY A 113 7.20 -11.90 -0.59
CA GLY A 113 6.34 -10.85 -1.12
C GLY A 113 5.88 -11.17 -2.55
N PHE A 114 6.79 -11.63 -3.42
CA PHE A 114 6.45 -12.05 -4.78
C PHE A 114 5.42 -13.20 -4.80
N PHE A 115 5.63 -14.25 -4.00
CA PHE A 115 4.64 -15.33 -3.87
C PHE A 115 3.33 -14.85 -3.26
N ALA A 116 3.38 -13.94 -2.27
CA ALA A 116 2.20 -13.34 -1.68
C ALA A 116 1.39 -12.53 -2.70
N VAL A 117 2.04 -11.80 -3.62
CA VAL A 117 1.35 -11.09 -4.72
C VAL A 117 0.64 -12.08 -5.64
N ILE A 118 1.28 -13.19 -6.01
CA ILE A 118 0.67 -14.24 -6.86
C ILE A 118 -0.58 -14.82 -6.16
N LEU A 119 -0.44 -15.22 -4.90
CA LEU A 119 -1.55 -15.82 -4.13
C LEU A 119 -2.69 -14.82 -3.92
N ALA A 120 -2.37 -13.56 -3.61
CA ALA A 120 -3.37 -12.50 -3.47
C ALA A 120 -4.11 -12.26 -4.80
N SER A 121 -3.38 -12.26 -5.93
CA SER A 121 -3.98 -12.09 -7.26
C SER A 121 -5.00 -13.20 -7.57
N VAL A 122 -4.69 -14.46 -7.26
CA VAL A 122 -5.63 -15.58 -7.45
C VAL A 122 -6.91 -15.37 -6.63
N ASN A 123 -6.80 -14.90 -5.39
CA ASN A 123 -7.96 -14.62 -4.53
C ASN A 123 -8.82 -13.47 -5.10
N ILE A 124 -8.19 -12.39 -5.57
CA ILE A 124 -8.87 -11.26 -6.25
C ILE A 124 -9.66 -11.77 -7.45
N PHE A 125 -8.98 -12.37 -8.42
CA PHE A 125 -9.61 -12.77 -9.69
C PHE A 125 -10.62 -13.90 -9.49
N GLY A 126 -10.31 -14.88 -8.64
CA GLY A 126 -11.23 -15.98 -8.32
C GLY A 126 -12.48 -15.50 -7.60
N GLY A 127 -12.33 -14.63 -6.60
CA GLY A 127 -13.43 -14.05 -5.84
C GLY A 127 -14.40 -13.25 -6.71
N PHE A 128 -13.88 -12.39 -7.59
CA PHE A 128 -14.72 -11.57 -8.48
C PHE A 128 -15.38 -12.39 -9.61
N LEU A 129 -14.70 -13.38 -10.18
CA LEU A 129 -15.26 -14.23 -11.24
C LEU A 129 -16.43 -15.08 -10.73
N VAL A 130 -16.28 -15.72 -9.57
CA VAL A 130 -17.34 -16.52 -8.95
C VAL A 130 -18.52 -15.63 -8.55
N THR A 131 -18.25 -14.47 -7.96
CA THR A 131 -19.28 -13.49 -7.61
C THR A 131 -20.09 -13.05 -8.83
N GLN A 132 -19.43 -12.73 -9.96
CA GLN A 132 -20.14 -12.38 -11.20
C GLN A 132 -21.04 -13.52 -11.68
N ARG A 133 -20.56 -14.76 -11.63
CA ARG A 133 -21.36 -15.92 -12.03
C ARG A 133 -22.58 -16.10 -11.13
N MET A 134 -22.44 -15.92 -9.82
CA MET A 134 -23.55 -15.98 -8.86
C MET A 134 -24.56 -14.85 -9.07
N LEU A 135 -24.09 -13.62 -9.27
CA LEU A 135 -24.97 -12.46 -9.50
C LEU A 135 -25.65 -12.47 -10.89
N SER A 136 -25.01 -13.09 -11.89
CA SER A 136 -25.61 -13.24 -13.23
C SER A 136 -26.89 -14.07 -13.22
N MET A 137 -27.07 -14.96 -12.25
CA MET A 137 -28.26 -15.80 -12.10
C MET A 137 -29.48 -15.01 -11.61
N PHE A 138 -29.29 -13.83 -11.03
CA PHE A 138 -30.36 -12.93 -10.60
C PHE A 138 -30.74 -11.88 -11.66
N ARG A 139 -30.04 -11.84 -12.80
CA ARG A 139 -30.36 -10.93 -13.90
C ARG A 139 -31.50 -11.52 -14.73
N LYS A 140 -32.61 -10.80 -14.86
CA LYS A 140 -33.65 -11.16 -15.84
C LYS A 140 -33.03 -11.19 -17.24
N LYS A 141 -33.20 -12.32 -17.95
CA LYS A 141 -32.91 -12.45 -19.38
C LYS A 141 -33.67 -11.33 -20.11
N LYS A 142 -32.94 -10.48 -20.83
CA LYS A 142 -33.54 -9.83 -22.01
C LYS A 142 -33.69 -10.89 -23.09
#